data_AF-A0A660VCT8-F1
#
_entry.id   AF-A0A660VCT8-F1
#
_cell.length_a   1.000
_cell.length_b   1.000
_cell.length_c   1.000
_cell.angle_alpha   90.00
_cell.angle_beta   90.00
_cell.angle_gamma   90.00
#
_symmetry.space_group_name_H-M   'P 1'
#
loop_
_entity.id
_entity.type
_entity.pdbx_description
1 polymer ?
#
loop_
_entity_poly.entity_id
_entity_poly.type
_entity_poly.pdbx_seq_one_letter_code
_entity_poly.pdbx_strand_id
1 'polypeptide(L)' 'MLTRIHVAAALALSLLCMPSWAQLEPNSEPDSLGPLGGSAISLAADPSDPDALLLIQYIEGLFRSADGGETRTPYG' A
#
# COMPACT_ATOMS: atom_id res chain seq x y z
N MET A 1 -50.00 -18.69 -17.02
CA MET A 1 -48.65 -19.29 -17.12
C MET A 1 -47.69 -18.44 -17.94
N LEU A 2 -48.11 -17.88 -19.08
CA LEU A 2 -47.27 -17.06 -19.97
C LEU A 2 -46.64 -15.82 -19.31
N THR A 3 -47.36 -15.11 -18.43
CA THR A 3 -46.87 -13.91 -17.73
C THR A 3 -45.76 -14.16 -16.72
N ARG A 4 -45.67 -15.36 -16.14
CA ARG A 4 -44.61 -15.71 -15.16
C ARG A 4 -43.26 -15.93 -15.84
N ILE A 5 -43.27 -16.42 -17.08
CA ILE A 5 -42.06 -16.68 -17.88
C ILE A 5 -41.43 -15.35 -18.35
N HIS A 6 -42.25 -14.37 -18.74
CA HIS A 6 -41.75 -13.05 -19.14
C HIS A 6 -41.10 -12.29 -17.97
N VAL A 7 -41.68 -12.38 -16.77
CA VAL A 7 -41.10 -11.77 -15.55
C VAL A 7 -39.78 -12.45 -15.17
N ALA A 8 -39.73 -13.79 -15.22
CA ALA A 8 -38.50 -14.53 -14.95
C ALA A 8 -37.39 -14.26 -15.98
N ALA A 9 -37.76 -14.14 -17.27
CA ALA A 9 -36.82 -13.80 -18.34
C ALA A 9 -36.28 -12.36 -18.22
N ALA A 10 -37.13 -11.41 -17.84
CA ALA A 10 -36.71 -10.03 -17.60
C ALA A 10 -35.75 -9.90 -16.40
N LEU A 11 -36.02 -10.63 -15.31
CA LEU A 11 -35.13 -10.71 -14.15
C LEU A 11 -33.78 -11.36 -14.49
N ALA A 12 -33.79 -12.46 -15.25
CA ALA A 12 -32.57 -13.11 -15.69
C ALA A 12 -31.72 -12.21 -16.61
N LEU A 13 -32.35 -11.47 -17.52
CA LEU A 13 -31.64 -10.56 -18.42
C LEU A 13 -31.04 -9.36 -17.66
N SER A 14 -31.70 -8.89 -16.60
CA SER A 14 -31.16 -7.83 -15.73
C SER A 14 -29.94 -8.29 -14.94
N LEU A 15 -29.86 -9.57 -14.55
CA LEU A 15 -28.71 -10.16 -13.85
C LEU A 15 -27.50 -10.39 -14.76
N LEU A 16 -27.69 -10.62 -16.06
CA LEU A 16 -26.59 -10.68 -17.04
C LEU A 16 -26.01 -9.30 -17.37
N CYS A 17 -26.71 -8.21 -17.02
CA CYS A 17 -26.23 -6.84 -17.13
C CYS A 17 -25.52 -6.41 -15.83
N MET A 18 -24.62 -7.24 -15.32
CA MET A 18 -23.62 -6.76 -14.36
C MET A 18 -22.87 -5.60 -15.04
N PRO A 19 -22.85 -4.38 -14.47
CA PRO A 19 -22.07 -3.33 -15.07
C PRO A 19 -20.62 -3.79 -15.05
N SER A 20 -20.02 -3.88 -16.24
CA SER A 20 -18.57 -4.03 -16.46
C SER A 20 -17.75 -2.90 -15.79
N TRP A 21 -18.42 -2.00 -15.06
CA TRP A 21 -17.87 -0.93 -14.23
C TRP A 21 -17.65 -1.35 -12.78
N ALA A 22 -17.57 -2.66 -12.50
CA ALA A 22 -16.72 -3.13 -11.40
C ALA A 22 -15.23 -3.15 -11.81
N GLN A 23 -14.87 -2.40 -12.87
CA GLN A 23 -13.51 -1.90 -13.04
C GLN A 23 -13.17 -1.16 -11.76
N LEU A 24 -12.13 -1.64 -11.07
CA LEU A 24 -11.40 -0.98 -10.00
C LEU A 24 -11.63 0.53 -10.07
N GLU A 25 -12.32 1.11 -9.08
CA GLU A 25 -12.70 2.52 -9.11
C GLU A 25 -11.48 3.32 -9.59
N PRO A 26 -11.56 4.11 -10.68
CA PRO A 26 -10.39 4.73 -11.31
C PRO A 26 -9.59 5.69 -10.39
N ASN A 27 -10.09 5.86 -9.17
CA ASN A 27 -9.64 6.67 -8.05
C ASN A 27 -9.51 5.88 -6.74
N SER A 28 -9.48 4.54 -6.78
CA SER A 28 -9.13 3.73 -5.62
C SER A 28 -7.71 4.09 -5.20
N GLU A 29 -7.54 4.55 -3.96
CA GLU A 29 -6.21 4.75 -3.38
C GLU A 29 -5.41 3.45 -3.54
N PRO A 30 -4.15 3.51 -4.00
CA PRO A 30 -3.32 2.33 -4.09
C PRO A 30 -3.26 1.62 -2.74
N ASP A 31 -3.54 0.33 -2.71
CA ASP A 31 -3.30 -0.48 -1.52
C ASP A 31 -1.81 -0.42 -1.19
N SER A 32 -1.50 0.15 -0.02
CA SER A 32 -0.12 0.25 0.43
C SER A 32 0.40 -1.14 0.80
N LEU A 33 1.27 -1.69 -0.04
CA LEU A 33 1.88 -3.01 0.16
C LEU A 33 3.05 -2.99 1.18
N GLY A 34 3.32 -1.84 1.79
CA GLY A 34 4.39 -1.64 2.76
C GLY A 34 4.67 -0.16 3.04
N PRO A 35 5.64 0.17 3.90
CA PRO A 35 6.06 1.56 4.12
C PRO A 35 6.46 2.20 2.80
N LEU A 36 6.21 3.51 2.62
CA LEU A 36 6.78 4.25 1.49
C LEU A 36 8.29 4.02 1.48
N GLY A 37 8.79 3.38 0.43
CA GLY A 37 10.20 3.07 0.29
C GLY A 37 11.01 4.36 0.19
N GLY A 38 11.78 4.67 1.23
CA GLY A 38 12.83 5.68 1.17
C GLY A 38 14.09 5.06 0.57
N SER A 39 14.77 5.77 -0.34
CA SER A 39 16.12 5.37 -0.73
C SER A 39 17.08 5.80 0.38
N ALA A 40 17.52 4.82 1.18
CA ALA A 40 18.70 5.01 2.01
C ALA A 40 19.91 5.13 1.07
N ILE A 41 20.52 6.31 1.03
CA ILE A 41 21.74 6.56 0.27
C ILE A 41 22.92 5.86 0.94
N SER A 42 22.88 5.73 2.27
CA SER A 42 23.92 5.10 3.06
C SER A 42 23.38 4.64 4.42
N LEU A 43 23.94 3.55 4.94
CA LEU A 43 23.68 2.96 6.26
C LEU A 43 25.02 2.56 6.89
N ALA A 44 25.24 2.94 8.14
CA ALA A 44 26.38 2.52 8.95
C ALA A 44 25.91 2.08 10.34
N ALA A 45 26.46 0.96 10.83
CA ALA A 45 26.27 0.48 12.20
C ALA A 45 27.50 0.83 13.05
N ASP A 46 27.32 1.12 14.33
CA ASP A 46 28.44 1.23 15.27
C ASP A 46 29.06 -0.17 15.48
N PRO A 47 30.36 -0.37 15.23
CA PRO A 47 31.00 -1.67 15.43
C PRO A 47 31.04 -2.15 16.89
N SER A 48 30.85 -1.24 17.85
CA SER A 48 30.78 -1.56 19.28
C SER A 48 29.35 -1.82 19.76
N ASP A 49 28.35 -1.37 18.99
CA ASP A 49 26.92 -1.50 19.28
C ASP A 49 26.11 -1.67 17.97
N PRO A 50 25.82 -2.91 17.54
CA PRO A 50 25.18 -3.17 16.25
C PRO A 50 23.73 -2.66 16.16
N ASP A 51 23.09 -2.32 17.27
CA ASP A 51 21.73 -1.76 17.28
C ASP A 51 21.73 -0.24 17.03
N ALA A 52 22.88 0.42 17.22
CA ALA A 52 23.06 1.84 16.92
C ALA A 52 23.39 2.04 15.43
N LEU A 53 22.42 2.59 14.68
CA LEU A 53 22.53 2.81 13.24
C LEU A 53 22.46 4.30 12.87
N LEU A 54 23.25 4.69 11.88
CA LEU A 54 23.19 5.99 11.21
C LEU A 54 22.75 5.81 9.76
N LEU A 55 21.71 6.54 9.34
CA LEU A 55 21.08 6.40 8.03
C LEU A 55 21.02 7.75 7.32
N ILE A 56 21.36 7.79 6.03
CA ILE A 56 21.15 8.96 5.17
C ILE A 56 20.07 8.61 4.15
N GLN A 57 19.02 9.44 4.06
CA GLN A 57 17.96 9.30 3.06
C GLN A 57 18.03 10.46 2.05
N TYR A 58 17.81 10.15 0.77
CA TYR A 58 18.01 11.08 -0.36
C TYR A 58 17.28 12.42 -0.23
N ILE A 59 16.11 12.42 0.41
CA ILE A 59 15.26 13.61 0.57
C ILE A 59 15.08 13.97 2.05
N GLU A 60 15.00 12.98 2.93
CA GLU A 60 14.64 13.20 4.33
C GLU A 60 15.84 13.57 5.22
N GLY A 61 17.07 13.39 4.75
CA GLY A 61 18.28 13.76 5.50
C GLY A 61 18.83 12.65 6.40
N LEU A 62 19.45 13.06 7.52
CA LEU A 62 20.18 12.18 8.44
C LEU A 62 19.30 11.71 9.60
N PHE A 63 19.33 10.41 9.88
CA PHE A 63 18.59 9.77 10.97
C PHE A 63 19.49 8.87 11.80
N ARG A 64 19.13 8.69 13.07
CA ARG A 64 19.64 7.60 13.92
C ARG A 64 18.55 6.61 14.29
N SER A 65 18.95 5.37 14.49
CA SER A 65 18.21 4.33 15.18
C SER A 65 19.06 3.80 16.34
N ALA A 66 18.42 3.37 17.41
CA ALA A 66 19.05 2.70 18.56
C ALA A 66 18.45 1.30 18.81
N ASP A 67 17.72 0.79 17.82
CA ASP A 67 16.94 -0.44 17.88
C ASP A 67 17.09 -1.25 16.59
N GLY A 68 18.28 -1.22 15.97
CA GLY A 68 18.57 -2.02 14.78
C GLY A 68 17.75 -1.63 13.53
N GLY A 69 17.15 -0.44 13.53
CA GLY A 69 16.38 0.10 12.42
C GLY A 69 14.87 -0.09 12.52
N GLU A 70 14.35 -0.60 13.64
CA GLU A 70 12.90 -0.68 13.89
C GLU A 70 12.26 0.72 13.94
N THR A 71 12.92 1.67 14.61
CA THR A 71 12.53 3.07 14.63
C THR A 71 13.68 3.99 14.23
N ARG A 72 13.34 5.16 13.70
CA ARG A 72 14.29 6.16 13.23
C ARG A 72 13.88 7.54 13.71
N THR A 73 14.86 8.26 14.27
CA THR A 73 14.69 9.63 14.77
C THR A 73 15.59 10.57 13.98
N PRO A 74 15.13 11.78 13.64
CA PRO A 74 15.97 12.76 12.98
C PRO A 74 17.26 13.02 13.77
N TYR A 75 18.37 13.17 13.06
CA TYR A 75 19.65 13.54 13.64
C TYR A 75 19.76 15.07 13.67
N GLY A 76 19.23 15.68 14.73
CA GLY A 76 19.20 17.13 14.93
C GLY A 76 18.27 17.53 16.08
#